data_AF-A0AB37UBJ6-F1
#
_entry.id   AF-A0AB37UBJ6-F1
#
_cell.length_a   1.000
_cell.length_b   1.000
_cell.length_c   1.000
_cell.angle_alpha   90.00
_cell.angle_beta   90.00
_cell.angle_gamma   90.00
#
_symmetry.space_group_name_H-M   'P 1'
#
loop_
_entity.id
_entity.type
_entity.pdbx_description
1 polymer ?
#
loop_
_entity_poly.entity_id
_entity_poly.type
_entity_poly.pdbx_seq_one_letter_code
_entity_poly.pdbx_strand_id
1 'polypeptide(L)'
;MQQEWLHVGILSPLPRKTLPEIAKIVGLKDGQSLHHFLRDAVWDVQQVRATRLHMIRQVIGVRPMTLCIDETGDVKKGRATDYAAKQYIGNLGQTANGIVSVNVYGVVDGITYPLMFKIYKPKSRLKVGDVYKSKPQLAVEIIRELLALGFVIERVLADSLYGESGDVTGILHQFQLPYIVAIRSNHGEWKPKGQQIRYNRAARL
;
A
#
# COMPACT_ATOMS: atom_id res chain seq x y z
N MET A 1 -17.38 -17.89 -10.89
CA MET A 1 -18.19 -17.17 -11.90
C MET A 1 -18.18 -15.65 -11.74
N GLN A 2 -18.87 -15.04 -10.76
CA GLN A 2 -18.98 -13.56 -10.70
C GLN A 2 -17.63 -12.84 -10.47
N GLN A 3 -16.73 -13.43 -9.67
CA GLN A 3 -15.37 -12.94 -9.47
C GLN A 3 -14.55 -12.95 -10.78
N GLU A 4 -14.66 -14.03 -11.55
CA GLU A 4 -13.94 -14.20 -12.83
C GLU A 4 -14.40 -13.15 -13.84
N TRP A 5 -15.71 -12.88 -13.90
CA TRP A 5 -16.27 -11.84 -14.76
C TRP A 5 -15.75 -10.44 -14.42
N LEU A 6 -15.63 -10.12 -13.13
CA LEU A 6 -15.06 -8.84 -12.73
C LEU A 6 -13.58 -8.73 -13.13
N HIS A 7 -12.80 -9.80 -12.96
CA HIS A 7 -11.39 -9.83 -13.38
C HIS A 7 -11.25 -9.66 -14.90
N VAL A 8 -12.05 -10.37 -15.70
CA VAL A 8 -12.08 -10.22 -17.17
C VAL A 8 -12.39 -8.79 -17.55
N GLY A 9 -13.40 -8.18 -16.92
CA GLY A 9 -13.73 -6.78 -17.14
C GLY A 9 -12.60 -5.80 -16.83
N ILE A 10 -11.92 -5.99 -15.70
CA ILE A 10 -10.83 -5.10 -15.26
C ILE A 10 -9.59 -5.22 -16.16
N LEU A 11 -9.29 -6.42 -16.64
CA LEU A 11 -8.16 -6.71 -17.53
C LEU A 11 -8.46 -6.43 -19.01
N SER A 12 -9.74 -6.28 -19.37
CA SER A 12 -10.15 -5.97 -20.74
C SER A 12 -9.67 -4.57 -21.19
N PRO A 13 -9.58 -4.34 -22.52
CA PRO A 13 -9.22 -3.03 -23.08
C PRO A 13 -10.33 -1.98 -22.98
N LEU A 14 -11.33 -2.17 -22.10
CA LEU A 14 -12.42 -1.22 -21.93
C LEU A 14 -11.91 0.19 -21.56
N PRO A 15 -12.34 1.23 -22.29
CA PRO A 15 -11.95 2.61 -21.99
C PRO A 15 -12.53 3.08 -20.65
N ARG A 16 -13.70 2.55 -20.25
CA ARG A 16 -14.35 2.80 -18.96
C ARG A 16 -14.72 1.49 -18.29
N LYS A 17 -14.12 1.22 -17.14
CA LYS A 17 -14.30 -0.02 -16.37
C LYS A 17 -15.44 0.09 -15.36
N THR A 18 -16.60 0.57 -15.81
CA THR A 18 -17.80 0.61 -14.97
C THR A 18 -18.48 -0.76 -14.95
N LEU A 19 -19.24 -1.08 -13.90
CA LEU A 19 -19.91 -2.38 -13.80
C LEU A 19 -20.85 -2.67 -14.99
N PRO A 20 -21.63 -1.71 -15.52
CA PRO A 20 -22.43 -1.95 -16.72
C PRO A 20 -21.59 -2.23 -17.98
N GLU A 21 -20.45 -1.57 -18.15
CA GLU A 21 -19.57 -1.83 -19.31
C GLU A 21 -18.88 -3.20 -19.19
N ILE A 22 -18.46 -3.58 -17.98
CA ILE A 22 -17.92 -4.92 -17.72
C ILE A 22 -18.98 -5.99 -18.00
N ALA A 23 -20.21 -5.78 -17.52
CA ALA A 23 -21.33 -6.70 -17.73
C ALA A 23 -21.57 -6.99 -19.22
N LYS A 24 -21.51 -5.98 -20.09
CA LYS A 24 -21.66 -6.16 -21.55
C LYS A 24 -20.61 -7.10 -22.14
N ILE A 25 -19.35 -6.97 -21.74
CA ILE A 25 -18.26 -7.83 -22.27
C ILE A 25 -18.39 -9.28 -21.79
N VAL A 26 -18.82 -9.48 -20.55
CA VAL A 26 -18.93 -10.83 -19.97
C VAL A 26 -20.27 -11.52 -20.27
N GLY A 27 -21.11 -10.93 -21.13
CA GLY A 27 -22.39 -11.50 -21.55
C GLY A 27 -23.50 -11.42 -20.50
N LEU A 28 -23.38 -10.53 -19.52
CA LEU A 28 -24.42 -10.27 -18.52
C LEU A 28 -25.47 -9.29 -19.05
N LYS A 29 -26.73 -9.52 -18.66
CA LYS A 29 -27.87 -8.67 -19.02
C LYS A 29 -27.68 -7.22 -18.56
N ASP A 30 -27.15 -7.04 -17.34
CA ASP A 30 -26.87 -5.74 -16.73
C ASP A 30 -25.78 -5.86 -15.64
N GLY A 31 -25.42 -4.73 -15.04
CA GLY A 31 -24.42 -4.66 -13.98
C GLY A 31 -24.93 -5.04 -12.58
N GLN A 32 -26.20 -5.42 -12.39
CA GLN A 32 -26.77 -5.67 -11.06
C GLN A 32 -26.10 -6.85 -10.36
N SER A 33 -25.82 -7.93 -11.08
CA SER A 33 -25.13 -9.09 -10.50
C SER A 33 -23.72 -8.73 -10.01
N LEU A 34 -22.99 -7.89 -10.76
CA LEU A 34 -21.66 -7.41 -10.35
C LEU A 34 -21.74 -6.42 -9.18
N HIS A 35 -22.78 -5.58 -9.14
CA HIS A 35 -23.01 -4.67 -8.03
C HIS A 35 -23.36 -5.43 -6.74
N HIS A 36 -24.28 -6.39 -6.83
CA HIS A 36 -24.64 -7.28 -5.71
C HIS A 36 -23.41 -8.04 -5.21
N PHE A 37 -22.57 -8.54 -6.11
CA PHE A 37 -21.32 -9.19 -5.74
C PHE A 37 -20.37 -8.27 -4.96
N LEU A 38 -20.23 -7.00 -5.34
CA LEU A 38 -19.36 -6.05 -4.64
C LEU A 38 -19.95 -5.53 -3.32
N ARG A 39 -21.29 -5.42 -3.23
CA ARG A 39 -21.97 -4.82 -2.08
C ARG A 39 -22.39 -5.85 -1.03
N ASP A 40 -23.02 -6.93 -1.47
CA ASP A 40 -23.83 -7.81 -0.63
C ASP A 40 -23.18 -9.19 -0.44
N ALA A 41 -22.23 -9.59 -1.28
CA ALA A 41 -21.51 -10.84 -1.07
C ALA A 41 -20.68 -10.76 0.21
N VAL A 42 -20.61 -11.89 0.94
CA VAL A 42 -19.78 -11.99 2.14
C VAL A 42 -18.35 -12.30 1.70
N TRP A 43 -17.45 -11.33 1.91
CA TRP A 43 -16.03 -11.48 1.61
C TRP A 43 -15.23 -11.66 2.89
N ASP A 44 -14.48 -12.75 3.00
CA ASP A 44 -13.37 -12.80 3.92
C ASP A 44 -12.15 -12.10 3.29
N VAL A 45 -11.96 -10.84 3.68
CA VAL A 45 -10.85 -10.00 3.19
C VAL A 45 -9.49 -10.64 3.49
N GLN A 46 -9.35 -11.35 4.61
CA GLN A 46 -8.10 -12.01 4.96
C GLN A 46 -7.85 -13.22 4.09
N GLN A 47 -8.90 -14.02 3.83
CA GLN A 47 -8.80 -15.16 2.92
C GLN A 47 -8.43 -14.72 1.51
N VAL A 48 -9.09 -13.69 0.96
CA VAL A 48 -8.78 -13.18 -0.39
C VAL A 48 -7.34 -12.66 -0.46
N ARG A 49 -6.89 -11.96 0.58
CA ARG A 49 -5.50 -11.48 0.69
C ARG A 49 -4.52 -12.66 0.73
N ALA A 50 -4.80 -13.67 1.54
CA ALA A 50 -3.96 -14.84 1.69
C ALA A 50 -3.84 -15.61 0.36
N THR A 51 -4.95 -15.83 -0.35
CA THR A 51 -4.96 -16.45 -1.68
C THR A 51 -4.12 -15.65 -2.68
N ARG A 52 -4.30 -14.32 -2.75
CA ARG A 52 -3.49 -13.46 -3.63
C ARG A 52 -1.99 -13.57 -3.30
N LEU A 53 -1.62 -13.46 -2.04
CA LEU A 53 -0.22 -13.53 -1.61
C LEU A 53 0.38 -14.91 -1.87
N HIS A 54 -0.39 -15.99 -1.69
CA HIS A 54 0.02 -17.34 -2.03
C HIS A 54 0.33 -17.48 -3.52
N MET A 55 -0.55 -17.00 -4.40
CA MET A 55 -0.31 -17.01 -5.85
C MET A 55 0.94 -16.19 -6.23
N ILE A 56 1.12 -15.02 -5.63
CA ILE A 56 2.32 -14.20 -5.85
C ILE A 56 3.58 -14.96 -5.41
N ARG A 57 3.56 -15.65 -4.26
CA ARG A 57 4.69 -16.48 -3.80
C ARG A 57 5.00 -17.63 -4.75
N GLN A 58 3.98 -18.28 -5.32
CA GLN A 58 4.20 -19.36 -6.29
C GLN A 58 4.89 -18.83 -7.55
N VAL A 59 4.52 -17.63 -8.00
CA VAL A 59 5.18 -16.99 -9.14
C VAL A 59 6.60 -16.57 -8.79
N ILE A 60 6.81 -15.86 -7.67
CA ILE A 60 8.12 -15.33 -7.26
C ILE A 60 9.08 -16.44 -6.82
N GLY A 61 8.59 -17.50 -6.19
CA GLY A 61 9.41 -18.53 -5.57
C GLY A 61 10.26 -17.97 -4.42
N VAL A 62 11.55 -18.32 -4.41
CA VAL A 62 12.54 -17.88 -3.41
C VAL A 62 13.33 -16.65 -3.83
N ARG A 63 12.97 -16.03 -4.97
CA ARG A 63 13.69 -14.86 -5.49
C ARG A 63 13.59 -13.69 -4.50
N PRO A 64 14.71 -13.03 -4.19
CA PRO A 64 14.71 -11.89 -3.30
C PRO A 64 14.00 -10.70 -3.96
N MET A 65 13.32 -9.89 -3.15
CA MET A 65 12.56 -8.73 -3.65
C MET A 65 12.98 -7.42 -2.99
N THR A 66 12.90 -6.35 -3.77
CA THR A 66 12.95 -4.99 -3.23
C THR A 66 11.55 -4.58 -2.81
N LEU A 67 11.35 -4.26 -1.53
CA LEU A 67 10.09 -3.70 -1.05
C LEU A 67 10.03 -2.20 -1.31
N CYS A 68 8.92 -1.71 -1.83
CA CYS A 68 8.62 -0.29 -1.97
C CYS A 68 7.41 0.05 -1.09
N ILE A 69 7.60 0.96 -0.14
CA ILE A 69 6.56 1.42 0.78
C ILE A 69 6.12 2.82 0.37
N ASP A 70 4.83 2.98 0.12
CA ASP A 70 4.25 4.27 -0.24
C ASP A 70 2.80 4.40 0.24
N GLU A 71 2.34 5.63 0.33
CA GLU A 71 0.96 5.96 0.68
C GLU A 71 0.13 6.24 -0.56
N THR A 72 -1.11 5.80 -0.57
CA THR A 72 -2.05 6.15 -1.64
C THR A 72 -3.31 6.73 -1.03
N GLY A 73 -3.67 7.92 -1.50
CA GLY A 73 -4.90 8.60 -1.11
C GLY A 73 -5.97 8.50 -2.18
N ASP A 74 -7.21 8.27 -1.76
CA ASP A 74 -8.39 8.28 -2.63
C ASP A 74 -9.39 9.31 -2.10
N VAL A 75 -9.71 10.30 -2.92
CA VAL A 75 -10.58 11.43 -2.54
C VAL A 75 -12.02 10.98 -2.44
N LYS A 76 -12.67 11.41 -1.36
CA LYS A 76 -14.06 11.09 -1.09
C LYS A 76 -14.89 12.35 -0.99
N LYS A 77 -16.03 12.34 -1.68
CA LYS A 77 -17.09 13.34 -1.51
C LYS A 77 -18.06 12.86 -0.43
N GLY A 78 -18.49 13.77 0.45
CA GLY A 78 -19.44 13.46 1.52
C GLY A 78 -18.80 12.83 2.77
N ARG A 79 -19.65 12.25 3.62
CA ARG A 79 -19.27 11.77 4.97
C ARG A 79 -19.52 10.26 5.20
N ALA A 80 -19.98 9.55 4.17
CA ALA A 80 -20.39 8.15 4.28
C ALA A 80 -19.21 7.14 4.23
N THR A 81 -18.05 7.55 3.71
CA THR A 81 -16.88 6.66 3.66
C THR A 81 -16.19 6.61 5.01
N ASP A 82 -16.05 5.41 5.54
CA ASP A 82 -15.29 5.16 6.76
C ASP A 82 -13.86 5.65 6.66
N TYR A 83 -13.35 6.17 7.78
CA TYR A 83 -11.99 6.67 7.91
C TYR A 83 -11.61 7.83 6.96
N ALA A 84 -12.56 8.33 6.15
CA ALA A 84 -12.35 9.51 5.34
C ALA A 84 -12.25 10.76 6.23
N ALA A 85 -11.13 11.47 6.10
CA ALA A 85 -10.87 12.69 6.83
C ALA A 85 -10.08 13.68 5.98
N LYS A 86 -10.04 14.94 6.41
CA LYS A 86 -9.19 15.97 5.80
C LYS A 86 -7.72 15.64 6.10
N GLN A 87 -6.98 15.22 5.08
CA GLN A 87 -5.57 14.85 5.19
C GLN A 87 -4.84 15.18 3.89
N TYR A 88 -3.51 15.26 3.95
CA TYR A 88 -2.69 15.42 2.76
C TYR A 88 -2.81 14.17 1.87
N ILE A 89 -3.15 14.39 0.60
CA ILE A 89 -3.36 13.35 -0.40
C ILE A 89 -2.22 13.48 -1.41
N GLY A 90 -1.19 12.63 -1.27
CA GLY A 90 0.10 12.77 -1.96
C GLY A 90 -0.02 12.82 -3.48
N ASN A 91 -0.84 11.95 -4.08
CA ASN A 91 -1.09 11.91 -5.52
C ASN A 91 -1.79 13.18 -6.07
N LEU A 92 -2.42 13.99 -5.23
CA LEU A 92 -3.01 15.27 -5.63
C LEU A 92 -2.21 16.49 -5.18
N GLY A 93 -1.16 16.30 -4.39
CA GLY A 93 -0.35 17.38 -3.84
C GLY A 93 -1.10 18.34 -2.91
N GLN A 94 -2.29 17.96 -2.41
CA GLN A 94 -3.16 18.85 -1.65
C GLN A 94 -3.83 18.16 -0.46
N THR A 95 -4.33 18.97 0.47
CA THR A 95 -5.16 18.48 1.57
C THR A 95 -6.61 18.36 1.12
N ALA A 96 -7.15 17.14 1.16
CA ALA A 96 -8.54 16.86 0.77
C ALA A 96 -9.18 15.87 1.74
N ASN A 97 -10.52 15.77 1.70
CA ASN A 97 -11.23 14.69 2.36
C ASN A 97 -11.01 13.40 1.57
N GLY A 98 -10.40 12.40 2.19
CA GLY A 98 -10.09 11.14 1.52
C GLY A 98 -9.72 10.05 2.49
N ILE A 99 -9.63 8.84 1.96
CA ILE A 99 -9.06 7.68 2.65
C ILE A 99 -7.60 7.52 2.21
N VAL A 100 -6.74 7.07 3.12
CA VAL A 100 -5.33 6.81 2.81
C VAL A 100 -5.00 5.38 3.19
N SER A 101 -4.31 4.66 2.32
CA SER A 101 -3.70 3.37 2.61
C SER A 101 -2.18 3.50 2.62
N VAL A 102 -1.54 2.72 3.50
CA VAL A 102 -0.11 2.39 3.41
C VAL A 102 -0.01 1.12 2.59
N ASN A 103 0.75 1.17 1.49
CA ASN A 103 0.87 0.09 0.52
C ASN A 103 2.33 -0.36 0.47
N VAL A 104 2.52 -1.67 0.37
CA VAL A 104 3.82 -2.30 0.16
C VAL A 104 3.77 -3.13 -1.11
N TYR A 105 4.67 -2.81 -2.02
CA TYR A 105 4.88 -3.52 -3.28
C TYR A 105 6.21 -4.27 -3.22
N GLY A 106 6.29 -5.42 -3.89
CA GLY A 106 7.54 -6.14 -4.10
C GLY A 106 7.96 -6.02 -5.55
N VAL A 107 9.22 -5.64 -5.80
CA VAL A 107 9.80 -5.60 -7.14
C VAL A 107 10.77 -6.77 -7.28
N VAL A 108 10.51 -7.62 -8.27
CA VAL A 108 11.34 -8.79 -8.62
C VAL A 108 11.50 -8.82 -10.13
N ASP A 109 12.73 -8.89 -10.62
CA ASP A 109 13.06 -8.96 -12.06
C ASP A 109 12.36 -7.88 -12.91
N GLY A 110 12.24 -6.65 -12.36
CA GLY A 110 11.58 -5.52 -13.02
C GLY A 110 10.04 -5.57 -13.01
N ILE A 111 9.43 -6.57 -12.37
CA ILE A 111 7.98 -6.70 -12.23
C ILE A 111 7.55 -6.27 -10.83
N THR A 112 6.52 -5.43 -10.75
CA THR A 112 5.94 -4.96 -9.49
C THR A 112 4.74 -5.81 -9.08
N TYR A 113 4.78 -6.35 -7.86
CA TYR A 113 3.74 -7.17 -7.26
C TYR A 113 3.06 -6.43 -6.10
N PRO A 114 1.72 -6.27 -6.10
CA PRO A 114 1.00 -5.68 -4.98
C PRO A 114 0.90 -6.68 -3.82
N LEU A 115 1.72 -6.49 -2.79
CA LEU A 115 1.80 -7.44 -1.68
C LEU A 115 0.69 -7.18 -0.67
N MET A 116 0.71 -6.03 0.00
CA MET A 116 -0.21 -5.76 1.09
C MET A 116 -0.46 -4.26 1.25
N PHE A 117 -1.64 -3.93 1.76
CA PHE A 117 -1.94 -2.58 2.20
C PHE A 117 -2.74 -2.62 3.50
N LYS A 118 -2.63 -1.54 4.28
CA LYS A 118 -3.46 -1.29 5.45
C LYS A 118 -4.05 0.11 5.38
N ILE A 119 -5.33 0.23 5.72
CA ILE A 119 -6.04 1.51 5.77
C ILE A 119 -5.57 2.29 6.99
N TYR A 120 -5.12 3.52 6.78
CA TYR A 120 -4.84 4.46 7.86
C TYR A 120 -6.16 4.95 8.46
N LYS A 121 -6.27 4.85 9.80
CA LYS A 121 -7.45 5.24 10.56
C LYS A 121 -7.14 6.52 11.35
N PRO A 122 -7.61 7.71 10.91
CA PRO A 122 -7.38 8.95 11.64
C PRO A 122 -7.99 8.89 13.04
N LYS A 123 -7.33 9.49 14.04
CA LYS A 123 -7.80 9.50 15.44
C LYS A 123 -9.25 9.98 15.59
N SER A 124 -9.65 10.97 14.78
CA SER A 124 -11.00 11.54 14.78
C SER A 124 -12.08 10.65 14.14
N ARG A 125 -11.70 9.51 13.56
CA ARG A 125 -12.58 8.58 12.84
C ARG A 125 -12.46 7.14 13.33
N LEU A 126 -11.81 6.91 14.48
CA LEU A 126 -11.73 5.59 15.07
C LEU A 126 -13.13 5.10 15.47
N LYS A 127 -13.42 3.86 15.16
CA LYS A 127 -14.63 3.16 15.61
C LYS A 127 -14.35 2.46 16.94
N VAL A 128 -15.41 2.00 17.61
CA VAL A 128 -15.29 1.18 18.81
C VAL A 128 -14.45 -0.07 18.49
N GLY A 129 -13.42 -0.33 19.29
CA GLY A 129 -12.47 -1.44 19.10
C GLY A 129 -11.28 -1.11 18.18
N ASP A 130 -11.26 0.04 17.51
CA ASP A 130 -10.09 0.45 16.74
C ASP A 130 -8.93 0.87 17.67
N VAL A 131 -7.74 0.38 17.37
CA VAL A 131 -6.49 0.86 17.96
C VAL A 131 -5.81 1.80 16.96
N TYR A 132 -5.50 3.02 17.40
CA TYR A 132 -4.78 3.98 16.57
C TYR A 132 -3.38 3.47 16.23
N LYS A 133 -3.00 3.59 14.95
CA LYS A 133 -1.65 3.33 14.47
C LYS A 133 -1.24 4.42 13.50
N SER A 134 -0.01 4.91 13.64
CA SER A 134 0.59 5.80 12.66
C SER A 134 0.83 5.06 11.34
N LYS A 135 1.01 5.79 10.25
CA LYS A 135 1.30 5.20 8.94
C LYS A 135 2.62 4.41 8.94
N PRO A 136 3.72 4.90 9.57
CA PRO A 136 4.91 4.08 9.80
C PRO A 136 4.66 2.80 10.61
N GLN A 137 3.82 2.84 11.64
CA GLN A 137 3.47 1.63 12.41
C GLN A 137 2.72 0.61 11.54
N LEU A 138 1.84 1.06 10.64
CA LEU A 138 1.19 0.17 9.67
C LEU A 138 2.21 -0.46 8.71
N ALA A 139 3.22 0.29 8.26
CA ALA A 139 4.30 -0.25 7.43
C ALA A 139 5.12 -1.32 8.18
N VAL A 140 5.47 -1.08 9.44
CA VAL A 140 6.15 -2.05 10.32
C VAL A 140 5.36 -3.36 10.42
N GLU A 141 4.05 -3.28 10.59
CA GLU A 141 3.21 -4.48 10.63
C GLU A 141 3.19 -5.23 9.32
N ILE A 142 3.08 -4.51 8.19
CA ILE A 142 3.13 -5.13 6.88
C ILE A 142 4.48 -5.85 6.68
N ILE A 143 5.60 -5.22 7.04
CA ILE A 143 6.93 -5.85 6.94
C ILE A 143 6.98 -7.14 7.76
N ARG A 144 6.53 -7.11 9.03
CA ARG A 144 6.48 -8.28 9.90
C ARG A 144 5.61 -9.39 9.31
N GLU A 145 4.43 -9.06 8.79
CA GLU A 145 3.54 -10.02 8.16
C GLU A 145 4.17 -10.65 6.91
N LEU A 146 4.84 -9.87 6.06
CA LEU A 146 5.52 -10.39 4.87
C LEU A 146 6.69 -11.32 5.23
N LEU A 147 7.48 -10.95 6.24
CA LEU A 147 8.54 -11.82 6.77
C LEU A 147 7.97 -13.12 7.36
N ALA A 148 6.89 -13.04 8.13
CA ALA A 148 6.22 -14.21 8.71
C ALA A 148 5.61 -15.12 7.64
N LEU A 149 5.16 -14.56 6.52
CA LEU A 149 4.72 -15.31 5.35
C LEU A 149 5.89 -15.93 4.56
N GLY A 150 7.14 -15.62 4.92
CA GLY A 150 8.36 -16.19 4.37
C GLY A 150 8.84 -15.52 3.09
N PHE A 151 8.50 -14.25 2.83
CA PHE A 151 9.01 -13.53 1.66
C PHE A 151 10.49 -13.19 1.87
N VAL A 152 11.31 -13.38 0.84
CA VAL A 152 12.74 -13.05 0.88
C VAL A 152 12.90 -11.59 0.50
N ILE A 153 13.20 -10.73 1.47
CA ILE A 153 13.35 -9.29 1.26
C ILE A 153 14.84 -8.99 1.08
N GLU A 154 15.21 -8.43 -0.07
CA GLU A 154 16.57 -8.00 -0.37
C GLU A 154 16.89 -6.65 0.27
N ARG A 155 15.95 -5.71 0.11
CA ARG A 155 16.06 -4.34 0.58
C ARG A 155 14.70 -3.66 0.68
N VAL A 156 14.64 -2.56 1.41
CA VAL A 156 13.43 -1.73 1.55
C VAL A 156 13.69 -0.31 1.04
N LEU A 157 12.76 0.19 0.23
CA LEU A 157 12.71 1.55 -0.29
C LEU A 157 11.48 2.25 0.28
N ALA A 158 11.68 3.47 0.80
CA ALA A 158 10.58 4.28 1.30
C ALA A 158 10.92 5.78 1.26
N ASP A 159 9.89 6.62 1.30
CA ASP A 159 10.05 8.07 1.36
C ASP A 159 10.48 8.56 2.75
N SER A 160 10.56 9.89 2.89
CA SER A 160 11.04 10.54 4.12
C SER A 160 10.12 10.38 5.32
N LEU A 161 8.83 10.08 5.13
CA LEU A 161 7.95 9.81 6.26
C LEU A 161 8.37 8.54 6.99
N TYR A 162 8.78 7.52 6.24
CA TYR A 162 9.24 6.26 6.81
C TYR A 162 10.72 6.32 7.21
N GLY A 163 11.55 7.03 6.45
CA GLY A 163 12.98 7.18 6.75
C GLY A 163 13.27 7.90 8.07
N GLU A 164 12.41 8.82 8.48
CA GLU A 164 12.53 9.53 9.77
C GLU A 164 11.85 8.79 10.93
N SER A 165 11.22 7.64 10.68
CA SER A 165 10.51 6.89 11.71
C SER A 165 11.42 5.90 12.42
N GLY A 166 11.64 6.13 13.72
CA GLY A 166 12.36 5.17 14.59
C GLY A 166 11.71 3.78 14.64
N ASP A 167 10.39 3.70 14.50
CA ASP A 167 9.67 2.41 14.44
C ASP A 167 10.08 1.61 13.18
N VAL A 168 10.19 2.30 12.04
CA VAL A 168 10.57 1.69 10.76
C VAL A 168 12.05 1.36 10.74
N THR A 169 12.94 2.31 11.04
CA THR A 169 14.38 2.02 11.07
C THR A 169 14.71 0.95 12.10
N GLY A 170 14.05 0.98 13.26
CA GLY A 170 14.17 -0.05 14.30
C GLY A 170 13.84 -1.45 13.79
N ILE A 171 12.73 -1.64 13.05
CA ILE A 171 12.38 -2.97 12.54
C ILE A 171 13.32 -3.43 11.42
N LEU A 172 13.79 -2.50 10.58
CA LEU A 172 14.75 -2.80 9.52
C LEU A 172 16.09 -3.25 10.11
N HIS A 173 16.58 -2.57 11.16
CA HIS A 173 17.77 -3.00 11.90
C HIS A 173 17.57 -4.35 12.60
N GLN A 174 16.43 -4.54 13.27
CA GLN A 174 16.13 -5.78 14.00
C GLN A 174 16.19 -7.01 13.09
N PHE A 175 15.70 -6.90 11.86
CA PHE A 175 15.73 -8.00 10.87
C PHE A 175 16.91 -7.93 9.91
N GLN A 176 17.88 -7.04 10.15
CA GLN A 176 19.06 -6.84 9.29
C GLN A 176 18.71 -6.59 7.82
N LEU A 177 17.57 -5.93 7.56
CA LEU A 177 17.12 -5.61 6.21
C LEU A 177 17.87 -4.38 5.69
N PRO A 178 18.61 -4.49 4.57
CA PRO A 178 19.16 -3.33 3.89
C PRO A 178 18.05 -2.35 3.48
N TYR A 179 18.31 -1.05 3.53
CA TYR A 179 17.31 -0.07 3.10
C TYR A 179 17.91 1.19 2.50
N ILE A 180 17.13 1.82 1.63
CA ILE A 180 17.38 3.16 1.10
C ILE A 180 16.12 3.96 1.36
N VAL A 181 16.20 4.91 2.27
CA VAL A 181 15.08 5.77 2.65
C VAL A 181 15.45 7.21 2.41
N ALA A 182 14.48 8.01 1.96
CA ALA A 182 14.68 9.45 1.90
C ALA A 182 14.72 10.03 3.33
N ILE A 183 15.39 11.16 3.48
CA ILE A 183 15.45 11.95 4.73
C ILE A 183 15.02 13.37 4.36
N ARG A 184 14.28 14.08 5.22
CA ARG A 184 13.91 15.47 4.91
C ARG A 184 15.13 16.37 4.98
N SER A 185 15.10 17.46 4.22
CA SER A 185 16.19 18.44 4.19
C SER A 185 16.43 19.15 5.53
N ASN A 186 15.49 19.08 6.47
CA ASN A 186 15.57 19.67 7.81
C ASN A 186 15.87 18.66 8.92
N HIS A 187 16.25 17.43 8.58
CA HIS A 187 16.62 16.42 9.57
C HIS A 187 17.90 16.84 10.33
N GLY A 188 17.80 16.89 11.65
CA GLY A 188 18.93 17.24 12.53
C GLY A 188 19.62 15.99 13.05
N GLU A 189 20.85 15.74 12.61
CA GLU A 189 21.70 14.68 13.18
C GLU A 189 22.61 15.24 14.28
N TRP A 190 22.80 14.46 15.35
CA TRP A 190 23.76 14.78 16.39
C TRP A 190 25.18 14.55 15.85
N LYS A 191 26.00 15.61 15.82
CA LYS A 191 27.35 15.54 15.26
C LYS A 191 28.40 15.46 16.37
N PRO A 192 29.30 14.46 16.33
CA PRO A 192 30.60 14.60 16.97
C PRO A 192 31.32 15.83 16.39
N LYS A 193 32.03 16.60 17.23
CA LYS A 193 32.80 17.77 16.78
C LYS A 193 33.73 17.38 15.62
N GLY A 194 33.57 18.03 14.46
CA GLY A 194 34.52 17.95 13.34
C GLY A 194 34.07 17.22 12.07
N GLN A 195 32.87 16.61 12.03
CA GLN A 195 32.41 15.92 10.83
C GLN A 195 31.59 16.82 9.89
N GLN A 196 32.02 16.95 8.63
CA GLN A 196 31.24 17.58 7.56
C GLN A 196 30.43 16.53 6.81
N ILE A 197 29.13 16.77 6.63
CA ILE A 197 28.25 15.94 5.78
C ILE A 197 28.10 16.68 4.44
N ARG A 198 28.39 15.99 3.34
CA ARG A 198 28.02 16.45 1.99
C ARG A 198 26.62 15.96 1.67
N TYR A 199 25.64 16.87 1.65
CA TYR A 199 24.38 16.61 0.96
C TYR A 199 24.68 16.57 -0.54
N ASN A 200 24.82 15.38 -1.11
CA ASN A 200 24.89 15.27 -2.57
C ASN A 200 23.52 15.68 -3.12
N ARG A 201 23.46 16.82 -3.81
CA ARG A 201 22.34 17.12 -4.71
C ARG A 201 22.30 15.99 -5.72
N ALA A 202 21.30 15.12 -5.65
CA ALA A 202 20.96 14.24 -6.76
C ALA A 202 20.45 15.12 -7.91
N ALA A 203 21.38 15.66 -8.68
CA ALA A 203 21.10 16.36 -9.91
C ALA A 203 20.77 15.32 -10.98
N ARG A 204 19.56 15.45 -11.55
CA ARG A 204 19.15 15.09 -12.92
C ARG A 204 19.83 13.83 -13.51
N LEU A 205 19.05 12.76 -13.60
CA LEU A 205 19.06 11.87 -14.76
C LEU A 205 17.73 12.06 -15.50
#